data_AF-A0A971NNA8-F1
#
_entry.id   AF-A0A971NNA8-F1
#
_cell.length_a   1.000
_cell.length_b   1.000
_cell.length_c   1.000
_cell.angle_alpha   90.00
_cell.angle_beta   90.00
_cell.angle_gamma   90.00
#
_symmetry.space_group_name_H-M   'P 1'
#
loop_
_entity.id
_entity.type
_entity.pdbx_description
1 polymer ?
#
loop_
_entity_poly.entity_id
_entity_poly.type
_entity_poly.pdbx_seq_one_letter_code
_entity_poly.pdbx_strand_id
1 'polypeptide(L)'
;MGTDHQEIILRQLKQWRSLILQQGKSLSEGDIDRLEKLAGESAKIQEALDEIFSAHRPEKLDRRSIELLREIGDLQAGLIVELSKGSRELSDALAGLRKNRASLQGYRQAGTPEPRFMNERT
;
A
#
# COMPACT_ATOMS: atom_id res chain seq x y z
N MET A 1 19.10 -25.23 24.45
CA MET A 1 19.41 -24.18 23.45
C MET A 1 18.38 -24.12 22.31
N GLY A 2 17.82 -25.22 21.79
CA GLY A 2 16.80 -25.15 20.72
C GLY A 2 15.41 -24.60 21.11
N THR A 3 15.06 -24.60 22.40
CA THR A 3 13.75 -24.14 22.92
C THR A 3 13.62 -22.62 22.93
N ASP A 4 14.69 -21.89 23.23
CA ASP A 4 14.67 -20.41 23.27
C ASP A 4 14.44 -19.81 21.89
N HIS A 5 15.04 -20.37 20.84
CA HIS A 5 14.88 -19.87 19.48
C HIS A 5 13.44 -20.01 18.96
N GLN A 6 12.76 -21.11 19.29
CA GLN A 6 11.36 -21.31 18.91
C GLN A 6 10.45 -20.29 19.61
N GLU A 7 10.71 -19.96 20.87
CA GLU A 7 9.94 -18.93 21.58
C GLU A 7 10.18 -17.54 20.99
N ILE A 8 11.42 -17.22 20.62
CA ILE A 8 11.78 -15.97 19.93
C ILE A 8 11.06 -15.88 18.59
N ILE A 9 11.12 -16.91 17.76
CA ILE A 9 10.42 -16.97 16.46
C ILE A 9 8.93 -16.74 16.66
N LEU A 10 8.30 -17.48 17.58
CA LEU A 10 6.87 -17.37 17.83
C LEU A 10 6.47 -15.96 18.29
N ARG A 11 7.31 -15.31 19.10
CA ARG A 11 7.10 -13.94 19.55
C ARG A 11 7.16 -12.95 18.40
N GLN A 12 8.19 -13.08 17.54
CA GLN A 12 8.36 -12.26 16.35
C GLN A 12 7.18 -12.42 15.38
N LEU A 13 6.73 -13.66 15.13
CA LEU A 13 5.58 -13.93 14.27
C LEU A 13 4.28 -13.32 14.83
N LYS A 14 4.03 -13.41 16.14
CA LYS A 14 2.87 -12.77 16.77
C LYS A 14 2.92 -11.25 16.63
N GLN A 15 4.09 -10.66 16.81
CA GLN A 15 4.29 -9.22 16.65
C GLN A 15 4.06 -8.81 15.19
N TRP A 16 4.61 -9.54 14.23
CA TRP A 16 4.42 -9.28 12.81
C TRP A 16 2.95 -9.37 12.40
N ARG A 17 2.23 -10.40 12.85
CA ARG A 17 0.77 -10.51 12.66
C ARG A 17 0.04 -9.29 13.20
N SER A 18 0.39 -8.82 14.41
CA SER A 18 -0.21 -7.62 14.99
C SER A 18 0.07 -6.37 14.14
N LEU A 19 1.29 -6.21 13.63
CA LEU A 19 1.64 -5.08 12.76
C LEU A 19 0.84 -5.10 11.46
N ILE A 20 0.68 -6.26 10.82
CA ILE A 20 -0.12 -6.40 9.59
C ILE A 20 -1.58 -6.02 9.83
N LEU A 21 -2.17 -6.45 10.94
CA LEU A 21 -3.54 -6.06 11.30
C LEU A 21 -3.66 -4.54 11.52
N GLN A 22 -2.65 -3.93 12.14
CA GLN A 22 -2.62 -2.47 12.31
C GLN A 22 -2.40 -1.73 10.98
N GLN A 23 -1.60 -2.28 10.06
CA GLN A 23 -1.45 -1.74 8.70
C GLN A 23 -2.81 -1.74 7.98
N GLY A 24 -3.58 -2.83 8.08
CA GLY A 24 -4.92 -2.90 7.49
C GLY A 24 -5.86 -1.84 8.06
N LYS A 25 -5.79 -1.62 9.37
CA LYS A 25 -6.56 -0.54 10.02
C LYS A 25 -6.13 0.83 9.52
N SER A 26 -4.83 1.14 9.52
CA SER A 26 -4.31 2.43 9.04
C SER A 26 -4.65 2.68 7.57
N LEU A 27 -4.57 1.65 6.72
CA LEU A 27 -4.99 1.73 5.33
C LEU A 27 -6.48 2.05 5.20
N SER A 28 -7.35 1.40 5.99
CA SER A 28 -8.79 1.67 5.98
C SER A 28 -9.16 3.07 6.49
N GLU A 29 -8.35 3.62 7.39
CA GLU A 29 -8.52 4.98 7.94
C GLU A 29 -7.88 6.05 7.03
N GLY A 30 -7.15 5.65 5.98
CA GLY A 30 -6.39 6.57 5.12
C GLY A 30 -5.17 7.19 5.79
N ASP A 31 -4.71 6.64 6.91
CA ASP A 31 -3.54 7.10 7.66
C ASP A 31 -2.25 6.51 7.04
N ILE A 32 -1.80 7.12 5.94
CA ILE A 32 -0.67 6.65 5.14
C ILE A 32 0.66 6.80 5.90
N ASP A 33 0.84 7.86 6.68
CA ASP A 33 2.05 8.09 7.48
C ASP A 33 2.23 6.98 8.53
N ARG A 34 1.14 6.57 9.18
CA ARG A 34 1.19 5.46 10.13
C ARG A 34 1.38 4.13 9.42
N LEU A 35 0.75 3.93 8.26
CA LEU A 35 0.94 2.73 7.45
C LEU A 35 2.42 2.54 7.08
N GLU A 36 3.10 3.61 6.64
CA GLU A 36 4.53 3.58 6.29
C GLU A 36 5.40 3.20 7.51
N LYS A 37 5.14 3.79 8.67
CA LYS A 37 5.85 3.45 9.91
C LYS A 37 5.70 1.97 10.28
N LEU A 38 4.47 1.46 10.24
CA LEU A 38 4.17 0.07 10.54
C LEU A 38 4.80 -0.89 9.51
N ALA A 39 4.90 -0.48 8.24
CA ALA A 39 5.61 -1.23 7.20
C ALA A 39 7.10 -1.33 7.51
N GLY A 40 7.73 -0.22 7.91
CA GLY A 40 9.13 -0.22 8.34
C GLY A 40 9.39 -1.08 9.58
N GLU A 41 8.47 -1.11 10.55
CA GLU A 41 8.57 -2.03 11.70
C GLU A 41 8.44 -3.50 11.30
N SER A 42 7.54 -3.81 10.35
CA SER A 42 7.38 -5.18 9.85
C SER A 42 8.62 -5.66 9.10
N ALA A 43 9.25 -4.79 8.31
CA ALA A 43 10.49 -5.12 7.59
C ALA A 43 11.62 -5.52 8.55
N LYS A 44 11.77 -4.82 9.68
CA LYS A 44 12.77 -5.19 10.72
C LYS A 44 12.52 -6.58 11.31
N ILE A 45 11.25 -6.96 11.49
CA ILE A 45 10.91 -8.30 11.98
C ILE A 45 11.22 -9.35 10.92
N GLN A 46 10.92 -9.06 9.65
CA GLN A 46 11.26 -9.95 8.53
C GLN A 46 12.76 -10.19 8.46
N GLU A 47 13.58 -9.13 8.48
CA GLU A 47 15.04 -9.23 8.51
C GLU A 47 15.53 -10.09 9.69
N ALA A 48 15.02 -9.84 10.90
CA ALA A 48 15.40 -10.62 12.08
C ALA A 48 15.00 -12.12 11.97
N LEU A 49 13.84 -12.41 11.38
CA LEU A 49 13.41 -13.80 11.15
C LEU A 49 14.25 -14.48 10.07
N ASP A 50 14.59 -13.78 9.00
CA ASP A 50 15.44 -14.28 7.92
C ASP A 50 16.84 -14.61 8.42
N GLU A 51 17.41 -13.77 9.30
CA GLU A 51 18.68 -14.05 9.98
C GLU A 51 18.59 -15.32 10.84
N ILE A 52 17.52 -15.47 11.62
CA ILE A 52 17.31 -16.65 12.47
C ILE A 52 17.20 -17.92 11.62
N PHE A 53 16.40 -17.88 10.55
CA PHE A 53 16.20 -19.02 9.64
C PHE A 53 17.44 -19.35 8.80
N SER A 54 18.27 -18.36 8.50
CA SER A 54 19.55 -18.57 7.81
C SER A 54 20.59 -19.21 8.73
N ALA A 55 20.63 -18.79 10.01
CA ALA A 55 21.55 -19.33 11.00
C ALA A 55 21.13 -20.70 11.55
N HIS A 56 19.83 -20.99 11.59
CA HIS A 56 19.28 -22.22 12.13
C HIS A 56 18.37 -22.88 11.11
N ARG A 57 18.73 -24.10 10.66
CA ARG A 57 17.89 -24.85 9.73
C ARG A 57 16.46 -24.98 10.29
N PRO A 58 15.44 -24.46 9.60
CA PRO A 58 14.06 -24.37 10.10
C PRO A 58 13.31 -25.73 10.07
N GLU A 59 14.02 -26.84 9.91
CA GLU A 59 13.48 -28.22 9.83
C GLU A 59 12.70 -28.66 11.08
N LYS A 60 12.65 -27.83 12.13
CA LYS A 60 11.89 -28.06 13.37
C LYS A 60 10.98 -26.88 13.75
N LEU A 61 10.57 -26.03 12.81
CA LEU A 61 9.50 -25.07 13.07
C LEU A 61 8.27 -25.82 13.59
N ASP A 62 7.75 -25.38 14.74
CA ASP A 62 6.55 -25.99 15.29
C ASP A 62 5.34 -25.66 14.41
N ARG A 63 4.32 -26.52 14.49
CA ARG A 63 3.09 -26.38 13.70
C ARG A 63 2.46 -25.00 13.86
N ARG A 64 2.54 -24.42 15.07
CA ARG A 64 1.97 -23.11 15.38
C ARG A 64 2.68 -21.97 14.66
N SER A 65 4.01 -22.01 14.57
CA SER A 65 4.76 -21.00 13.81
C SER A 65 4.45 -21.11 12.31
N ILE A 66 4.30 -22.32 11.79
CA ILE A 66 3.90 -22.54 10.39
C ILE A 66 2.50 -21.99 10.11
N GLU A 67 1.54 -22.24 11.00
CA GLU A 67 0.17 -21.71 10.88
C GLU A 67 0.16 -20.18 10.92
N LEU A 68 0.94 -19.57 11.82
CA LEU A 68 1.09 -18.11 11.88
C LEU A 68 1.73 -17.52 10.62
N LEU A 69 2.75 -18.16 10.06
CA LEU A 69 3.38 -17.73 8.81
C LEU A 69 2.38 -17.74 7.64
N ARG A 70 1.51 -18.76 7.57
CA ARG A 70 0.45 -18.81 6.55
C ARG A 70 -0.56 -17.68 6.75
N GLU A 71 -1.03 -17.48 7.97
CA GLU A 71 -1.96 -16.39 8.28
C GLU A 71 -1.37 -15.02 7.94
N ILE A 72 -0.10 -14.79 8.28
CA ILE A 72 0.64 -13.59 7.90
C ILE A 72 0.67 -13.41 6.39
N GLY A 73 0.97 -14.48 5.63
CA GLY A 73 0.96 -14.47 4.17
C GLY A 73 -0.40 -14.08 3.60
N ASP A 74 -1.48 -14.67 4.11
CA ASP A 74 -2.85 -14.38 3.67
C ASP A 74 -3.25 -12.92 3.96
N LEU A 75 -2.95 -12.43 5.17
CA LEU A 75 -3.23 -11.06 5.55
C LEU A 75 -2.44 -10.05 4.70
N GLN A 76 -1.17 -10.32 4.44
CA GLN A 76 -0.32 -9.46 3.63
C GLN A 76 -0.74 -9.45 2.15
N ALA A 77 -1.18 -10.59 1.62
CA ALA A 77 -1.79 -10.65 0.29
C ALA A 77 -3.05 -9.76 0.21
N GLY A 78 -3.90 -9.80 1.23
CA GLY A 78 -5.07 -8.93 1.35
C GLY A 78 -4.70 -7.43 1.33
N LEU A 79 -3.67 -7.03 2.10
CA LEU A 79 -3.17 -5.65 2.09
C LEU A 79 -2.70 -5.19 0.71
N ILE A 80 -1.97 -6.06 -0.01
CA ILE A 80 -1.46 -5.74 -1.35
C ILE A 80 -2.62 -5.51 -2.32
N VAL A 81 -3.68 -6.30 -2.23
CA VAL A 81 -4.89 -6.13 -3.06
C VAL A 81 -5.53 -4.76 -2.82
N GLU A 82 -5.73 -4.39 -1.56
CA GLU A 82 -6.35 -3.09 -1.20
C GLU A 82 -5.45 -1.90 -1.61
N LEU A 83 -4.14 -1.99 -1.39
CA LEU A 83 -3.20 -0.96 -1.85
C LEU A 83 -3.22 -0.81 -3.39
N SER A 84 -3.25 -1.93 -4.11
CA SER A 84 -3.32 -1.93 -5.57
C SER A 84 -4.64 -1.37 -6.09
N LYS A 85 -5.73 -1.54 -5.34
CA LYS A 85 -7.02 -0.92 -5.65
C LYS A 85 -6.95 0.59 -5.43
N GLY A 86 -6.48 1.05 -4.26
CA GLY A 86 -6.34 2.48 -3.97
C GLY A 86 -5.40 3.20 -4.96
N SER A 87 -4.30 2.56 -5.36
CA SER A 87 -3.38 3.11 -6.37
C SER A 87 -4.06 3.31 -7.75
N ARG A 88 -4.92 2.38 -8.16
CA ARG A 88 -5.70 2.50 -9.40
C ARG A 88 -6.71 3.64 -9.31
N GLU A 89 -7.46 3.72 -8.21
CA GLU A 89 -8.45 4.77 -7.98
C GLU A 89 -7.82 6.18 -8.00
N LEU A 90 -6.65 6.35 -7.37
CA LEU A 90 -5.88 7.60 -7.43
C LEU A 90 -5.41 7.93 -8.85
N SER A 91 -4.97 6.93 -9.60
CA SER A 91 -4.53 7.10 -10.99
C SER A 91 -5.67 7.57 -11.89
N ASP A 92 -6.86 6.98 -11.73
CA ASP A 92 -8.06 7.36 -12.46
C ASP A 92 -8.52 8.78 -12.11
N ALA A 93 -8.49 9.13 -10.81
CA ALA A 93 -8.78 10.49 -10.35
C ALA A 93 -7.82 11.52 -10.96
N LEU A 94 -6.51 11.23 -10.99
CA LEU A 94 -5.50 12.08 -11.62
C LEU A 94 -5.72 12.23 -13.14
N ALA A 95 -6.07 11.14 -13.83
CA ALA A 95 -6.40 11.17 -15.24
C ALA A 95 -7.64 12.05 -15.51
N GLY A 96 -8.67 11.94 -14.66
CA GLY A 96 -9.84 12.81 -14.70
C GLY A 96 -9.49 14.29 -14.51
N LEU A 97 -8.65 14.61 -13.52
CA LEU A 97 -8.17 15.98 -13.28
C LEU A 97 -7.39 16.54 -14.47
N ARG A 98 -6.54 15.74 -15.11
CA ARG A 98 -5.81 16.13 -16.34
C ARG A 98 -6.76 16.45 -17.49
N LYS A 99 -7.79 15.61 -17.72
CA LYS A 99 -8.82 15.85 -18.74
C LYS A 99 -9.60 17.14 -18.45
N ASN A 100 -10.06 17.33 -17.21
CA ASN A 100 -10.80 18.53 -16.81
C ASN A 100 -9.96 19.80 -16.98
N ARG A 101 -8.68 19.75 -16.61
CA ARG A 101 -7.74 20.87 -16.85
C ARG A 101 -7.61 21.20 -18.34
N ALA A 102 -7.48 20.19 -19.20
CA ALA A 102 -7.40 20.39 -20.65
C ALA A 102 -8.69 21.02 -21.20
N SER A 103 -9.87 20.56 -20.77
CA SER A 103 -11.16 21.14 -21.15
C SER A 103 -11.26 22.61 -20.73
N LEU A 104 -10.88 22.96 -19.50
CA LEU A 104 -10.88 24.34 -19.00
C LEU A 104 -9.91 25.25 -19.79
N GLN A 105 -8.76 24.73 -20.22
CA GLN A 105 -7.84 25.45 -21.10
C GLN A 105 -8.44 25.68 -22.49
N GLY A 106 -9.15 24.70 -23.05
CA GLY A 106 -9.88 24.85 -24.31
C GLY A 106 -10.96 25.94 -24.24
N TYR A 107 -11.73 25.99 -23.15
CA TYR A 107 -12.69 27.08 -22.92
C TYR A 107 -12.03 28.45 -22.77
N ARG A 108 -10.85 28.55 -22.14
CA ARG A 108 -10.10 29.81 -22.05
C ARG A 108 -9.48 30.25 -23.38
N GLN A 109 -9.16 29.33 -24.28
CA GLN A 109 -8.65 29.66 -25.62
C GLN A 109 -9.75 30.05 -26.61
N ALA A 110 -10.99 29.64 -26.38
CA ALA A 110 -12.16 30.09 -27.13
C ALA A 110 -12.60 31.52 -26.73
N GLY A 111 -11.62 32.44 -26.58
CA GLY A 111 -11.89 33.86 -26.70
C GLY A 111 -12.46 34.09 -28.10
N THR A 112 -13.76 34.37 -28.14
CA THR A 112 -14.54 34.64 -29.34
C THR A 112 -13.76 35.55 -30.29
N PRO A 113 -13.50 35.16 -31.55
CA PRO A 113 -13.18 36.17 -32.55
C PRO A 113 -14.41 37.08 -32.61
N GLU A 114 -14.24 38.38 -32.36
CA GLU A 114 -15.32 39.35 -32.55
C GLU A 114 -15.98 39.10 -33.91
N PRO A 115 -17.32 38.95 -33.98
CA PRO A 115 -17.98 38.86 -35.27
C PRO A 115 -17.73 40.16 -36.01
N ARG A 116 -16.90 40.10 -37.06
CA ARG A 116 -16.73 41.20 -38.02
C ARG A 116 -18.05 41.37 -38.76
N PHE A 117 -18.94 42.19 -38.22
CA PHE A 117 -20.04 42.76 -38.97
C PHE A 117 -19.45 43.70 -40.02
N MET A 118 -19.24 43.18 -41.24
CA MET A 118 -19.01 44.02 -42.40
C MET A 118 -20.32 44.72 -42.74
N ASN A 119 -20.47 45.95 -42.26
CA ASN A 119 -21.49 46.86 -42.77
C ASN A 119 -21.03 47.38 -44.14
N GLU A 120 -21.45 46.71 -45.21
CA GLU A 120 -21.40 47.29 -46.54
C GLU A 120 -22.44 48.43 -46.58
N ARG A 121 -21.94 49.67 -46.53
CA ARG A 121 -22.74 50.85 -46.85
C ARG A 121 -23.02 50.82 -48.35
N THR A 122 -24.29 50.76 -48.72
CA THR A 122 -24.79 51.29 -50.01
C THR A 122 -25.80 52.37 -49.71
#